data_AF-A0A934B9B8-F1
#
_entry.id   AF-A0A934B9B8-F1
#
_cell.length_a   1.000
_cell.length_b   1.000
_cell.length_c   1.000
_cell.angle_alpha   90.00
_cell.angle_beta   90.00
_cell.angle_gamma   90.00
#
_symmetry.space_group_name_H-M   'P 1'
#
loop_
_entity.id
_entity.type
_entity.pdbx_description
1 polymer ?
#
loop_
_entity_poly.entity_id
_entity_poly.type
_entity_poly.pdbx_seq_one_letter_code
_entity_poly.pdbx_strand_id
1 'polypeptide(L)' 'MCDQHQKPSIKDFFTNLSAPMPLSRKIHLLLRNNAIKIIRKQNCCGHPDEPGC' A
#
# COMPACT_ATOMS: atom_id res chain seq x y z
N MET A 1 1.52 -1.01 13.78
CA MET A 1 2.95 -1.38 13.79
C MET A 1 3.20 -2.15 12.50
N CYS A 2 4.24 -1.83 11.72
CA CYS A 2 4.60 -2.65 10.56
C CYS A 2 5.15 -3.98 11.08
N ASP A 3 4.34 -5.02 11.05
CA ASP A 3 4.81 -6.34 11.45
C ASP A 3 5.79 -6.86 10.39
N GLN A 4 7.07 -6.92 10.76
CA GLN A 4 8.18 -7.24 9.87
C GLN A 4 8.26 -8.74 9.51
N HIS A 5 7.36 -9.60 10.00
CA HIS A 5 7.46 -11.05 9.78
C HIS A 5 6.83 -11.55 8.47
N GLN A 6 6.07 -10.72 7.75
CA GLN A 6 5.54 -11.06 6.43
C GLN A 6 5.99 -9.98 5.44
N LYS A 7 7.07 -10.26 4.69
CA LYS A 7 7.46 -9.42 3.55
C LYS A 7 6.21 -9.24 2.68
N PRO A 8 5.77 -8.01 2.38
CA PRO A 8 4.58 -7.81 1.57
C PRO A 8 4.79 -8.56 0.26
N SER A 9 3.96 -9.57 0.02
CA SER A 9 4.06 -10.37 -1.19
C SER A 9 3.50 -9.53 -2.32
N ILE A 10 4.05 -9.67 -3.52
CA ILE A 10 3.52 -8.99 -4.72
C ILE A 10 2.01 -9.33 -4.88
N LYS A 11 1.60 -10.52 -4.41
CA LYS A 11 0.20 -10.95 -4.34
C LYS A 11 -0.69 -10.04 -3.49
N ASP A 12 -0.23 -9.59 -2.33
CA ASP A 12 -1.00 -8.70 -1.45
C ASP A 12 -1.19 -7.34 -2.11
N PHE A 13 -0.13 -6.83 -2.77
CA PHE A 13 -0.18 -5.60 -3.56
C PHE A 13 -1.25 -5.67 -4.66
N PHE A 14 -1.30 -6.78 -5.42
CA PHE A 14 -2.32 -6.97 -6.45
C PHE A 14 -3.72 -7.22 -5.87
N THR A 15 -3.83 -7.88 -4.71
CA THR A 15 -5.11 -8.11 -4.04
C THR A 15 -5.73 -6.79 -3.55
N ASN A 16 -4.93 -5.92 -2.93
CA ASN A 16 -5.35 -4.56 -2.56
C ASN A 16 -5.66 -3.68 -3.76
N LEU A 17 -4.89 -3.82 -4.85
CA LEU A 17 -5.17 -3.10 -6.09
C LEU A 17 -6.47 -3.58 -6.75
N SER A 18 -6.87 -4.82 -6.53
CA SER A 18 -8.13 -5.39 -7.03
C SER A 18 -9.36 -5.04 -6.17
N ALA A 19 -9.15 -4.37 -5.02
CA ALA A 19 -10.26 -3.98 -4.15
C ALA A 19 -11.25 -3.05 -4.89
N PRO A 20 -12.57 -3.32 -4.79
CA PRO A 20 -13.59 -2.50 -5.44
C PRO A 20 -13.73 -1.15 -4.71
N MET A 21 -13.14 -0.11 -5.28
CA MET A 21 -13.22 1.26 -4.79
C MET A 21 -13.24 2.27 -5.95
N PRO A 22 -13.78 3.49 -5.74
CA PRO A 22 -13.78 4.53 -6.76
C PRO A 22 -12.35 4.92 -7.19
N LEU A 23 -12.18 5.14 -8.49
CA LEU A 23 -10.89 5.44 -9.14
C LEU A 23 -10.15 6.63 -8.51
N SER A 24 -10.86 7.67 -8.10
CA SER A 24 -10.29 8.82 -7.40
C SER A 24 -9.62 8.44 -6.08
N ARG A 25 -10.31 7.60 -5.28
CA ARG A 25 -9.79 7.09 -4.00
C ARG A 25 -8.63 6.14 -4.23
N LYS A 26 -8.68 5.32 -5.28
CA LYS A 26 -7.58 4.43 -5.69
C LYS A 26 -6.29 5.20 -5.99
N ILE A 27 -6.38 6.25 -6.81
CA ILE A 27 -5.23 7.09 -7.17
C ILE A 27 -4.72 7.86 -5.95
N HIS A 28 -5.62 8.41 -5.13
CA HIS A 28 -5.25 9.11 -3.90
C HIS A 28 -4.44 8.22 -2.95
N LEU A 29 -4.92 6.99 -2.71
CA LEU A 29 -4.24 6.03 -1.84
C LEU A 29 -2.90 5.56 -2.42
N LEU A 30 -2.85 5.29 -3.74
CA LEU A 30 -1.60 4.97 -4.43
C LEU A 30 -0.56 6.08 -4.26
N LEU A 31 -0.93 7.34 -4.52
CA LEU A 31 -0.03 8.48 -4.38
C LEU A 31 0.41 8.68 -2.94
N ARG A 32 -0.52 8.61 -1.98
CA ARG A 32 -0.22 8.79 -0.56
C ARG A 32 0.72 7.71 -0.04
N ASN A 33 0.46 6.45 -0.36
CA ASN A 33 1.28 5.32 0.08
C ASN A 33 2.66 5.30 -0.59
N ASN A 34 2.73 5.64 -1.88
CA ASN A 34 4.02 5.84 -2.55
C ASN A 34 4.80 7.03 -1.97
N ALA A 35 4.14 8.13 -1.64
CA ALA A 35 4.78 9.28 -0.99
C ALA A 35 5.34 8.90 0.39
N ILE A 36 4.62 8.11 1.19
CA ILE A 36 5.12 7.58 2.46
C ILE A 36 6.35 6.70 2.24
N LYS A 37 6.35 5.86 1.19
CA LYS A 37 7.48 5.00 0.82
C LYS A 37 8.73 5.83 0.48
N ILE A 38 8.55 6.93 -0.26
CA ILE A 38 9.64 7.85 -0.63
C ILE A 38 10.15 8.64 0.59
N ILE A 39 9.24 9.21 1.40
CA ILE A 39 9.58 10.04 2.56
C ILE A 39 10.22 9.21 3.66
N ARG A 40 9.63 8.05 4.00
CA ARG A 40 10.12 7.19 5.07
C ARG A 40 11.26 6.28 4.63
N LYS A 41 11.51 6.14 3.31
CA LYS A 41 12.45 5.16 2.73
C LYS A 41 12.23 3.73 3.26
N GLN A 42 11.00 3.41 3.63
CA GLN A 42 10.62 2.13 4.24
C GLN A 42 9.67 1.40 3.30
N ASN A 43 9.80 0.08 3.19
CA ASN A 43 8.91 -0.77 2.40
C ASN A 43 7.55 -1.04 3.08
N CYS A 44 7.23 -0.34 4.17
CA CYS A 44 5.97 -0.49 4.89
C CYS A 44 5.26 0.87 5.07
N CYS A 45 3.95 0.86 4.93
CA CYS A 45 3.09 2.05 5.03
C CYS A 45 2.12 1.96 6.22
N GLY A 46 2.20 0.88 7.02
CA GLY A 46 1.38 0.68 8.23
C GLY A 46 -0.05 0.20 7.97
N HIS A 47 -0.47 0.16 6.71
CA HIS A 47 -1.79 -0.27 6.26
C HIS A 47 -1.64 -1.31 5.13
N PRO A 48 -1.53 -2.60 5.47
CA PRO A 48 -1.34 -3.66 4.49
C PRO A 48 -2.55 -3.91 3.60
N ASP A 49 -3.72 -3.34 3.90
CA ASP A 49 -4.95 -3.45 3.10
C ASP A 49 -5.16 -2.28 2.13
N GLU A 50 -4.23 -1.29 2.13
CA GLU A 50 -4.37 -0.11 1.27
C GLU A 50 -3.60 -0.24 -0.05
N PRO A 51 -4.16 0.26 -1.17
CA PRO A 51 -3.50 0.23 -2.47
C PRO A 51 -2.21 1.04 -2.47
N GLY A 52 -1.12 0.49 -3.00
CA GLY A 52 0.18 1.17 -3.03
C GLY A 52 1.04 0.91 -1.79
N CYS A 53 0.50 0.15 -0.84
CA CYS A 53 1.23 -0.65 0.12
C CYS A 53 1.11 -2.14 -0.27
#